data_AF-A0A959SSR8-F1
#
_entry.id   AF-A0A959SSR8-F1
#
_cell.length_a   1.000
_cell.length_b   1.000
_cell.length_c   1.000
_cell.angle_alpha   90.00
_cell.angle_beta   90.00
_cell.angle_gamma   90.00
#
_symmetry.space_group_name_H-M   'P 1'
#
loop_
_entity.id
_entity.type
_entity.pdbx_description
1 polymer ?
#
loop_
_entity_poly.entity_id
_entity_poly.type
_entity_poly.pdbx_seq_one_letter_code
_entity_poly.pdbx_strand_id
1 'polypeptide(L)'
;MEHYGLNIGARVKHPTLGLGVVYDLDPRTVHIFFKDQGEQSISRSFEGLEVVAPGVEVEPEPLDIESVKDALREVLDEDNSLR
;
A
#
# COMPACT_ATOMS: atom_id res chain seq x y z
N MET A 1 9.32 14.53 -4.51
CA MET A 1 9.98 13.27 -4.90
C MET A 1 9.00 12.17 -4.55
N GLU A 2 8.60 11.38 -5.54
CA GLU A 2 7.83 10.16 -5.29
C GLU A 2 8.73 9.20 -4.50
N HIS A 3 8.29 8.77 -3.32
CA HIS A 3 9.00 7.77 -2.54
C HIS A 3 8.80 6.39 -3.21
N TYR A 4 9.45 6.18 -4.36
CA TYR A 4 9.42 4.92 -5.10
C TYR A 4 9.75 3.76 -4.14
N GLY A 5 8.82 2.80 -4.03
CA GLY A 5 9.00 1.57 -3.25
C GLY A 5 8.60 1.63 -1.78
N LEU A 6 8.02 2.74 -1.29
CA LEU A 6 7.48 2.84 0.07
C LEU A 6 6.07 2.23 0.17
N ASN A 7 6.01 0.91 0.06
CA ASN A 7 4.77 0.13 0.03
C ASN A 7 4.69 -0.77 1.27
N ILE A 8 3.52 -1.36 1.55
CA ILE A 8 3.39 -2.36 2.61
C ILE A 8 4.36 -3.53 2.31
N GLY A 9 5.06 -4.00 3.34
CA GLY A 9 6.11 -5.02 3.22
C GLY A 9 7.48 -4.47 2.82
N ALA A 10 7.62 -3.17 2.52
CA ALA A 10 8.92 -2.57 2.22
C ALA A 10 9.84 -2.65 3.44
N ARG A 11 11.11 -2.98 3.20
CA ARG A 11 12.15 -2.92 4.22
C ARG A 11 12.81 -1.56 4.18
N VAL A 12 12.88 -0.93 5.34
CA VAL A 12 13.40 0.42 5.50
C VAL A 12 14.47 0.47 6.60
N LYS A 13 15.35 1.46 6.52
CA LYS A 13 16.37 1.75 7.53
C LYS A 13 16.20 3.17 8.05
N HIS A 14 16.00 3.30 9.35
CA HIS A 14 15.96 4.57 10.06
C HIS A 14 17.29 4.82 10.77
N PRO A 15 17.82 6.07 10.79
CA PRO A 15 19.14 6.39 11.33
C PRO A 15 19.30 6.03 12.81
N THR A 16 18.23 6.13 13.61
CA THR A 16 18.26 5.85 15.05
C THR A 16 17.54 4.57 15.48
N LEU A 17 16.58 4.10 14.66
CA LEU A 17 15.72 2.95 15.01
C LEU A 17 16.18 1.66 14.32
N GLY A 18 17.12 1.76 13.36
CA GLY A 18 17.67 0.62 12.65
C GLY A 18 16.74 0.12 11.53
N LEU A 19 16.74 -1.19 11.32
CA LEU A 19 15.97 -1.84 10.25
C LEU A 19 14.54 -2.12 10.69
N GLY A 20 13.59 -1.84 9.79
CA GLY A 20 12.18 -2.11 9.99
C GLY A 20 11.45 -2.53 8.72
N VAL A 21 10.20 -2.94 8.90
CA VAL A 21 9.28 -3.31 7.82
C VAL A 21 8.01 -2.46 7.91
N VAL A 22 7.59 -1.90 6.79
CA VAL A 22 6.32 -1.17 6.68
C VAL A 22 5.18 -2.17 6.77
N TYR A 23 4.24 -1.97 7.69
CA TYR A 23 3.05 -2.83 7.81
C TYR A 23 1.74 -2.09 7.52
N ASP A 24 1.75 -0.75 7.59
CA ASP A 24 0.59 0.08 7.26
C ASP A 24 1.01 1.46 6.74
N LEU A 25 0.13 2.08 5.94
CA LEU A 25 0.39 3.32 5.21
C LEU A 25 -0.84 4.25 5.25
N ASP A 26 -0.68 5.35 5.96
CA ASP A 26 -1.61 6.47 5.95
C ASP A 26 -1.21 7.53 4.91
N PRO A 27 -2.09 8.50 4.57
CA PRO A 27 -1.78 9.57 3.63
C PRO A 27 -0.53 10.39 3.98
N ARG A 28 -0.22 10.52 5.28
CA ARG A 28 0.92 11.33 5.79
C ARG A 28 1.89 10.54 6.67
N THR A 29 1.55 9.31 7.02
CA THR A 29 2.28 8.53 8.03
C THR A 29 2.58 7.14 7.49
N VAL A 30 3.71 6.60 7.90
CA VAL A 30 4.19 5.26 7.58
C VAL A 30 4.32 4.53 8.90
N HIS A 31 3.66 3.39 9.04
CA HIS A 31 3.77 2.58 10.23
C HIS A 31 4.78 1.46 9.98
N ILE A 32 5.84 1.46 10.79
CA ILE A 32 7.01 0.61 10.62
C ILE A 32 7.23 -0.19 11.89
N PHE A 33 7.43 -1.49 11.74
CA PHE A 33 7.88 -2.34 12.84
C PHE A 33 9.40 -2.46 12.79
N PHE A 34 10.08 -1.88 13.77
CA PHE A 34 11.53 -1.96 13.95
C PHE A 34 11.88 -3.16 14.84
N LYS A 35 12.94 -3.89 14.47
CA LYS A 35 13.33 -5.12 15.17
C LYS A 35 13.58 -4.93 16.67
N ASP A 36 14.21 -3.81 17.04
CA ASP A 36 14.67 -3.57 18.42
C ASP A 36 13.75 -2.64 19.22
N GLN A 37 12.92 -1.82 18.55
CA GLN A 37 12.05 -0.83 19.20
C GLN A 37 10.55 -1.11 19.05
N GLY A 38 10.17 -2.11 18.25
CA GLY A 38 8.76 -2.42 17.97
C GLY A 38 8.13 -1.45 16.98
N GLU A 39 6.83 -1.20 17.14
CA GLU A 39 6.05 -0.35 16.25
C GLU A 39 6.35 1.15 16.44
N GLN A 40 6.53 1.86 15.33
CA GLN A 40 6.72 3.31 15.29
C GLN A 40 6.05 3.90 14.05
N SER A 41 5.51 5.10 14.22
CA SER A 41 4.87 5.86 13.15
C SER A 41 5.79 7.01 12.70
N ILE A 42 6.14 7.05 11.43
CA ILE A 42 7.05 8.04 10.85
C ILE A 42 6.32 8.87 9.79
N SER A 43 6.56 10.18 9.78
CA SER A 43 6.01 11.04 8.72
C SER A 43 6.55 10.63 7.36
N ARG A 44 5.70 10.60 6.33
CA ARG A 44 6.12 10.42 4.94
C ARG A 44 7.08 11.50 4.46
N SER A 45 7.06 12.68 5.08
CA SER A 45 7.97 13.79 4.77
C SER A 45 9.35 13.66 5.41
N PHE A 46 9.62 12.58 6.16
CA PHE A 46 10.89 12.39 6.83
C PHE A 46 11.97 11.94 5.82
N GLU A 47 12.98 12.77 5.61
CA GLU A 47 14.03 12.55 4.60
C GLU A 47 15.09 11.52 5.01
N GLY A 48 15.11 11.07 6.27
CA GLY A 48 16.11 10.13 6.77
C GLY A 48 15.76 8.65 6.60
N LEU A 49 14.60 8.31 6.03
CA LEU A 49 14.18 6.93 5.86
C LEU A 49 14.66 6.37 4.52
N GLU A 50 15.55 5.38 4.57
CA GLU A 50 16.09 4.73 3.39
C GLU A 50 15.32 3.43 3.08
N VAL A 51 14.83 3.27 1.85
CA VAL A 51 14.20 2.02 1.39
C VAL A 51 15.30 1.04 0.97
N VAL A 52 15.45 -0.05 1.73
CA VAL A 52 16.48 -1.08 1.53
C VAL A 52 16.01 -2.17 0.57
N ALA A 53 14.72 -2.50 0.62
CA ALA A 53 14.08 -3.36 -0.35
C ALA A 53 12.63 -2.91 -0.54
N PRO A 54 12.14 -2.81 -1.79
CA PRO A 54 10.76 -2.45 -2.04
C PRO A 54 9.82 -3.50 -1.44
N GLY A 55 8.63 -3.05 -1.04
CA GLY A 55 7.56 -3.95 -0.65
C GLY A 55 7.06 -4.75 -1.85
N VAL A 56 6.32 -5.82 -1.58
CA VAL A 56 5.58 -6.48 -2.65
C VAL A 56 4.50 -5.50 -3.10
N GLU A 57 4.63 -4.96 -4.31
CA GLU A 57 3.48 -4.36 -4.97
C GLU A 57 2.49 -5.49 -5.19
N VAL A 58 1.45 -5.51 -4.36
CA VAL A 58 0.21 -6.17 -4.74
C VAL A 58 -0.36 -5.26 -5.82
N GLU A 59 0.07 -5.48 -7.07
CA GLU A 59 -0.64 -4.89 -8.19
C GLU A 59 -2.12 -5.31 -8.00
N PRO A 60 -3.07 -4.36 -7.96
CA PRO A 60 -4.46 -4.75 -8.02
C PRO A 60 -4.61 -5.63 -9.27
N GLU A 61 -5.29 -6.76 -9.13
CA GLU A 61 -5.55 -7.65 -10.27
C GLU A 61 -5.98 -6.78 -11.46
N PRO A 62 -5.30 -6.89 -12.62
CA PRO A 62 -5.56 -6.01 -13.73
C PRO A 62 -7.04 -6.12 -14.09
N LEU A 63 -7.75 -4.99 -13.99
CA LEU A 63 -9.18 -4.92 -14.29
C LEU A 63 -9.37 -5.21 -15.78
N ASP A 64 -9.83 -6.41 -16.11
CA ASP A 64 -10.01 -6.84 -17.49
C ASP A 64 -11.38 -6.42 -18.05
N ILE A 65 -11.48 -6.49 -19.37
CA ILE A 65 -12.72 -6.12 -20.07
C ILE A 65 -13.88 -7.09 -19.76
N GLU A 66 -13.58 -8.29 -19.28
CA GLU A 66 -14.59 -9.29 -18.90
C GLU A 66 -15.26 -8.89 -17.59
N SER A 67 -14.47 -8.50 -16.59
CA SER A 67 -14.92 -7.96 -15.29
C SER A 67 -15.83 -6.74 -15.48
N VAL A 68 -15.48 -5.84 -16.40
CA VAL A 68 -16.30 -4.66 -16.72
C VAL A 68 -17.63 -5.05 -17.36
N LYS A 69 -17.62 -6.03 -18.26
CA LYS A 69 -18.85 -6.51 -18.92
C LYS A 69 -19.78 -7.20 -17.93
N ASP A 70 -19.25 -7.97 -17.01
CA ASP A 70 -20.05 -8.69 -16.02
C ASP A 70 -20.68 -7.74 -15.00
N ALA A 71 -19.91 -6.76 -14.50
CA ALA A 71 -20.45 -5.69 -13.66
C ALA A 71 -21.57 -4.90 -14.37
N LEU A 72 -21.41 -4.60 -15.66
CA LEU A 72 -22.44 -3.93 -16.46
C LEU A 72 -23.69 -4.79 -16.65
N ARG A 73 -23.55 -6.10 -16.87
CA ARG A 73 -24.69 -7.02 -16.98
C ARG A 73 -25.49 -7.07 -15.69
N GLU A 74 -24.81 -7.17 -14.56
CA GLU A 74 -25.46 -7.21 -13.24
C GLU A 74 -26.33 -5.97 -13.00
N VAL A 75 -25.80 -4.78 -13.29
CA VAL A 75 -26.54 -3.51 -13.16
C VAL A 75 -27.74 -3.45 -14.11
N LEU A 76 -27.59 -3.91 -15.35
CA LEU A 76 -28.67 -3.88 -16.34
C LEU A 76 -29.77 -4.91 -16.04
N ASP A 77 -29.40 -6.09 -15.54
CA ASP A 77 -30.33 -7.15 -15.17
C ASP A 77 -31.11 -6.78 -13.89
N GLU A 78 -30.47 -6.11 -12.92
CA GLU A 78 -31.13 -5.57 -11.73
C GLU A 78 -32.22 -4.55 -12.11
N ASP A 79 -31.90 -3.59 -12.99
CA ASP A 79 -32.83 -2.53 -13.41
C ASP A 79 -34.02 -3.07 -14.24
N ASN A 80 -33.80 -4.17 -14.97
CA ASN A 80 -34.85 -4.84 -15.72
C ASN A 80 -35.74 -5.74 -14.85
N SER A 81 -35.26 -6.19 -13.68
CA SER A 81 -36.03 -6.95 -12.69
C SER A 81 -36.97 -6.07 -11.84
N LEU A 82 -36.75 -4.75 -11.85
CA LEU A 82 -37.55 -3.75 -11.14
C LEU A 82 -38.69 -3.15 -11.99
N ARG A 83 -38.88 -3.62 -13.22
CA ARG A 83 -39.97 -3.25 -14.14
C ARG A 83 -40.99 -4.37 -14.28
#